data_AF-A0A538J6T9-F1
#
_entry.id   AF-A0A538J6T9-F1
#
_cell.length_a   1.000
_cell.length_b   1.000
_cell.length_c   1.000
_cell.angle_alpha   90.00
_cell.angle_beta   90.00
_cell.angle_gamma   90.00
#
_symmetry.space_group_name_H-M   'P 1'
#
loop_
_entity.id
_entity.type
_entity.pdbx_description
1 polymer ?
#
loop_
_entity_poly.entity_id
_entity_poly.type
_entity_poly.pdbx_seq_one_letter_code
_entity_poly.pdbx_strand_id
1 'polypeptide(L)'
;MGRFAGERDVEGCVSLRSSRARPREAGRFLRIGHRRSGNLGADALVGWVATFLSRVQALTGRRPLIYTYPNFWKNATGDSRAFAGQLLWIADYNGGSAPTLPLPGGWRDWAFWQHTSSGSLPGIVGSVDLDVFCCDDASLILLSDQAPVWLLRNSLSPGVADLRLAYGDRGDVPLSCDWAGTGIDTPGVFRNGRWYIRLSNTTGRGDVSVGFGDPGDIPVCGDWDGNGTDTPGVYRRGVFYLRNSLTTGVAHVAVPFGNPGDVPVAGRWKPGGPAT
;
A
#
# COMPACT_ATOMS: atom_id res chain seq x y z
N MET A 1 -43.93 17.86 -9.69
CA MET A 1 -44.33 18.02 -8.27
C MET A 1 -44.18 16.67 -7.59
N GLY A 2 -43.55 16.64 -6.40
CA GLY A 2 -43.37 15.41 -5.62
C GLY A 2 -41.97 15.31 -4.99
N ARG A 3 -41.68 16.20 -4.04
CA ARG A 3 -40.51 16.10 -3.15
C ARG A 3 -40.81 15.03 -2.09
N PHE A 4 -39.83 14.18 -1.77
CA PHE A 4 -39.80 13.48 -0.49
C PHE A 4 -38.61 14.02 0.32
N ALA A 5 -38.94 14.67 1.42
CA ALA A 5 -38.04 15.07 2.48
C ALA A 5 -38.05 13.98 3.56
N GLY A 6 -36.89 13.75 4.20
CA GLY A 6 -36.78 12.81 5.32
C GLY A 6 -35.34 12.56 5.75
N GLU A 7 -34.51 13.60 5.76
CA GLU A 7 -33.18 13.58 6.35
C GLU A 7 -33.32 14.18 7.76
N ARG A 8 -33.27 13.34 8.80
CA ARG A 8 -32.99 13.71 10.20
C ARG A 8 -32.76 12.45 11.06
N ASP A 9 -31.70 12.55 11.87
CA ASP A 9 -31.43 11.82 13.12
C ASP A 9 -30.85 10.41 13.07
N VAL A 10 -29.53 10.32 12.83
CA VAL A 10 -28.62 9.48 13.64
C VAL A 10 -27.27 10.21 13.85
N GLU A 11 -27.30 11.41 14.46
CA GLU A 11 -26.10 11.97 15.08
C GLU A 11 -25.87 11.29 16.44
N GLY A 12 -25.01 10.27 16.44
CA GLY A 12 -24.59 9.50 17.62
C GLY A 12 -23.07 9.34 17.69
N CYS A 13 -22.35 10.46 17.68
CA CYS A 13 -20.95 10.64 18.09
C CYS A 13 -19.96 9.46 17.87
N VAL A 14 -19.57 9.23 16.61
CA VAL A 14 -18.18 8.84 16.25
C VAL A 14 -17.58 10.05 15.54
N SER A 15 -16.78 10.84 16.26
CA SER A 15 -16.19 12.08 15.72
C SER A 15 -15.11 11.78 14.69
N LEU A 16 -15.44 11.94 13.40
CA LEU A 16 -14.46 12.15 12.34
C LEU A 16 -13.77 13.51 12.57
N ARG A 17 -12.56 13.53 13.13
CA ARG A 17 -11.69 14.71 13.09
C ARG A 17 -10.47 14.41 12.23
N SER A 18 -10.48 14.99 11.03
CA SER A 18 -9.26 15.25 10.25
C SER A 18 -8.44 16.28 11.03
N SER A 19 -7.31 15.87 11.61
CA SER A 19 -6.32 16.83 12.10
C SER A 19 -5.59 17.40 10.87
N ARG A 20 -6.03 18.58 10.42
CA ARG A 20 -5.34 19.48 9.46
C ARG A 20 -4.76 18.84 8.18
N ALA A 21 -5.32 17.74 7.70
CA ALA A 21 -5.11 17.31 6.32
C ALA A 21 -6.08 18.06 5.41
N ARG A 22 -5.59 18.60 4.29
CA ARG A 22 -6.36 19.38 3.32
C ARG A 22 -7.63 18.62 2.87
N PRO A 23 -8.70 19.30 2.42
CA PRO A 23 -10.03 18.72 2.14
C PRO A 23 -10.11 17.56 1.13
N ARG A 24 -9.01 17.11 0.53
CA ARG A 24 -8.97 16.05 -0.49
C ARG A 24 -8.61 14.66 0.03
N GLU A 25 -8.35 14.49 1.33
CA GLU A 25 -7.91 13.22 1.95
C GLU A 25 -8.98 12.53 2.82
N ALA A 26 -10.20 13.07 2.86
CA ALA A 26 -11.25 12.72 3.83
C ALA A 26 -11.90 11.31 3.69
N GLY A 27 -11.23 10.30 3.13
CA GLY A 27 -11.86 8.99 2.82
C GLY A 27 -11.04 7.73 3.07
N ARG A 28 -9.88 7.78 3.75
CA ARG A 28 -8.90 6.67 3.70
C ARG A 28 -8.60 5.94 5.01
N PHE A 29 -9.02 6.49 6.15
CA PHE A 29 -8.62 5.97 7.46
C PHE A 29 -9.83 5.86 8.37
N LEU A 30 -9.96 4.71 9.02
CA LEU A 30 -10.90 4.57 10.12
C LEU A 30 -10.17 4.93 11.42
N ARG A 31 -10.43 6.13 11.94
CA ARG A 31 -9.96 6.53 13.27
C ARG A 31 -11.00 6.13 14.31
N ILE A 32 -10.68 5.16 15.16
CA ILE A 32 -11.54 4.80 16.30
C ILE A 32 -10.70 4.87 17.57
N GLY A 33 -10.89 5.96 18.31
CA GLY A 33 -10.10 6.20 19.52
C GLY A 33 -10.34 7.55 20.19
N HIS A 34 -11.43 8.28 19.90
CA HIS A 34 -11.75 9.48 20.70
C HIS A 34 -12.92 9.22 21.64
N ARG A 35 -12.54 8.77 22.84
CA ARG A 35 -13.24 8.85 24.14
C ARG A 35 -14.58 8.16 24.36
N ARG A 36 -15.38 7.72 23.36
CA ARG A 36 -16.61 6.94 23.61
C ARG A 36 -16.92 5.98 22.46
N SER A 37 -17.42 4.78 22.74
CA SER A 37 -17.93 3.80 21.76
C SER A 37 -19.23 4.25 21.07
N GLY A 38 -19.61 5.53 21.17
CA GLY A 38 -20.93 6.00 20.76
C GLY A 38 -22.09 5.36 21.54
N ASN A 39 -21.84 4.85 22.76
CA ASN A 39 -22.76 4.00 23.55
C ASN A 39 -23.09 2.64 22.91
N LEU A 40 -22.33 2.20 21.89
CA LEU A 40 -22.46 0.86 21.35
C LEU A 40 -21.81 -0.15 22.31
N GLY A 41 -22.47 -1.30 22.49
CA GLY A 41 -21.86 -2.50 23.06
C GLY A 41 -20.81 -3.08 22.12
N ALA A 42 -19.93 -3.93 22.66
CA ALA A 42 -18.76 -4.46 21.92
C ALA A 42 -19.13 -5.08 20.56
N ASP A 43 -20.13 -5.95 20.52
CA ASP A 43 -20.57 -6.61 19.28
C ASP A 43 -21.12 -5.62 18.24
N ALA A 44 -21.88 -4.62 18.71
CA ALA A 44 -22.43 -3.59 17.82
C ALA A 44 -21.33 -2.70 17.26
N LEU A 45 -20.32 -2.34 18.07
CA LEU A 45 -19.16 -1.60 17.59
C LEU A 45 -18.37 -2.43 16.58
N VAL A 46 -18.09 -3.70 16.86
CA VAL A 46 -17.41 -4.62 15.92
C VAL A 46 -18.18 -4.72 14.61
N GLY A 47 -19.50 -4.91 14.65
CA GLY A 47 -20.34 -4.95 13.44
C GLY A 47 -20.32 -3.63 12.65
N TRP A 48 -20.31 -2.49 13.35
CA TRP A 48 -20.19 -1.18 12.72
C TRP A 48 -18.82 -1.00 12.04
N VAL A 49 -17.73 -1.39 12.72
CA VAL A 49 -16.37 -1.35 12.14
C VAL A 49 -16.30 -2.21 10.88
N ALA A 50 -16.81 -3.45 10.92
CA ALA A 50 -16.83 -4.33 9.77
C ALA A 50 -17.60 -3.72 8.58
N THR A 51 -18.75 -3.10 8.86
CA THR A 51 -19.57 -2.42 7.84
C THR A 51 -18.82 -1.24 7.23
N PHE A 52 -18.19 -0.41 8.06
CA PHE A 52 -17.41 0.74 7.60
C PHE A 52 -16.25 0.31 6.70
N LEU A 53 -15.43 -0.65 7.16
CA LEU A 53 -14.26 -1.11 6.41
C LEU A 53 -14.68 -1.70 5.06
N SER A 54 -15.73 -2.52 5.06
CA SER A 54 -16.28 -3.11 3.83
C SER A 54 -16.79 -2.04 2.87
N ARG A 55 -17.49 -1.02 3.38
CA ARG A 55 -18.02 0.07 2.55
C ARG A 55 -16.90 0.92 1.96
N VAL A 56 -15.89 1.28 2.74
CA VAL A 56 -14.72 2.03 2.25
C VAL A 56 -13.97 1.21 1.21
N GLN A 57 -13.73 -0.08 1.46
CA GLN A 57 -13.06 -0.93 0.49
C GLN A 57 -13.85 -1.08 -0.81
N ALA A 58 -15.18 -1.24 -0.73
CA ALA A 58 -16.03 -1.32 -1.92
C ALA A 58 -16.06 -0.01 -2.71
N LEU A 59 -16.06 1.14 -2.05
CA LEU A 59 -16.12 2.46 -2.71
C LEU A 59 -14.76 2.90 -3.27
N THR A 60 -13.66 2.48 -2.66
CA THR A 60 -12.31 3.01 -2.98
C THR A 60 -11.40 1.98 -3.64
N GLY A 61 -11.76 0.68 -3.60
CA GLY A 61 -10.89 -0.42 -4.00
C GLY A 61 -9.70 -0.64 -3.07
N ARG A 62 -9.57 0.11 -1.98
CA ARG A 62 -8.43 0.08 -1.06
C ARG A 62 -8.78 -0.60 0.24
N ARG A 63 -7.80 -1.27 0.83
CA ARG A 63 -7.91 -1.81 2.19
C ARG A 63 -7.77 -0.67 3.21
N PRO A 64 -8.82 -0.30 3.94
CA PRO A 64 -8.73 0.77 4.94
C PRO A 64 -7.84 0.36 6.12
N LEU A 65 -7.18 1.32 6.75
CA LEU A 65 -6.39 1.07 7.95
C LEU A 65 -7.20 1.44 9.21
N ILE A 66 -7.01 0.69 10.30
CA ILE A 66 -7.62 0.97 11.61
C ILE A 66 -6.62 1.71 12.48
N TYR A 67 -6.93 2.94 12.85
CA TYR A 67 -6.24 3.65 13.94
C TYR A 67 -6.93 3.38 15.28
N THR A 68 -6.16 2.95 16.29
CA THR A 68 -6.66 2.77 17.66
C THR A 68 -5.54 2.80 18.71
N TYR A 69 -5.87 2.61 19.98
CA TYR A 69 -4.89 2.40 21.06
C TYR A 69 -5.31 1.20 21.95
N PRO A 70 -4.36 0.53 22.64
CA PRO A 70 -4.60 -0.78 23.26
C PRO A 70 -5.78 -0.80 24.24
N ASN A 71 -5.87 0.21 25.12
CA ASN A 71 -6.93 0.27 26.13
C ASN A 71 -8.32 0.50 25.52
N PHE A 72 -8.42 1.31 24.45
CA PHE A 72 -9.70 1.47 23.76
C PHE A 72 -10.14 0.17 23.12
N TRP A 73 -9.26 -0.50 22.37
CA TRP A 73 -9.62 -1.71 21.66
C TRP A 73 -10.12 -2.79 22.62
N LYS A 74 -9.33 -3.09 23.66
CA LYS A 74 -9.67 -4.10 24.67
C LYS A 74 -11.04 -3.85 25.32
N ASN A 75 -11.31 -2.61 25.71
CA ASN A 75 -12.53 -2.28 26.44
C ASN A 75 -13.75 -2.07 25.54
N ALA A 76 -13.58 -1.44 24.37
CA ALA A 76 -14.69 -1.06 23.50
C ALA A 76 -15.12 -2.18 22.55
N THR A 77 -14.22 -3.10 22.18
CA THR A 77 -14.52 -4.19 21.25
C THR A 77 -14.46 -5.58 21.90
N GLY A 78 -14.21 -5.66 23.21
CA GLY A 78 -13.99 -6.94 23.90
C GLY A 78 -12.71 -7.65 23.43
N ASP A 79 -11.68 -6.87 23.07
CA ASP A 79 -10.44 -7.35 22.46
C ASP A 79 -10.66 -8.22 21.20
N SER A 80 -11.66 -7.85 20.39
CA SER A 80 -12.10 -8.64 19.24
C SER A 80 -10.96 -8.94 18.27
N ARG A 81 -10.88 -10.21 17.85
CA ARG A 81 -9.92 -10.72 16.85
C ARG A 81 -10.43 -10.67 15.41
N ALA A 82 -11.64 -10.15 15.20
CA ALA A 82 -12.29 -10.11 13.88
C ALA A 82 -11.47 -9.34 12.82
N PHE A 83 -10.56 -8.47 13.26
CA PHE A 83 -9.78 -7.60 12.38
C PHE A 83 -8.28 -7.89 12.39
N ALA A 84 -7.83 -9.02 12.96
CA ALA A 84 -6.41 -9.36 13.07
C ALA A 84 -5.62 -9.33 11.74
N GLY A 85 -6.31 -9.49 10.61
CA GLY A 85 -5.71 -9.37 9.28
C GLY A 85 -5.54 -7.93 8.80
N GLN A 86 -6.31 -6.96 9.31
CA GLN A 86 -6.40 -5.59 8.81
C GLN A 86 -5.11 -4.79 9.06
N LEU A 87 -4.83 -3.76 8.25
CA LEU A 87 -3.72 -2.85 8.54
C LEU A 87 -4.01 -2.07 9.84
N LEU A 88 -3.02 -1.99 10.72
CA LEU A 88 -3.12 -1.34 12.03
C LEU A 88 -2.23 -0.08 12.09
N TRP A 89 -2.79 1.02 12.55
CA TRP A 89 -2.05 2.19 13.05
C TRP A 89 -2.27 2.27 14.55
N ILE A 90 -1.27 1.86 15.32
CA ILE A 90 -1.38 1.80 16.78
C ILE A 90 -0.84 3.08 17.40
N ALA A 91 -1.63 3.72 18.25
CA ALA A 91 -1.14 4.76 19.14
C ALA A 91 -0.68 4.13 20.45
N ASP A 92 0.62 4.23 20.72
CA ASP A 92 1.25 3.70 21.93
C ASP A 92 2.45 4.56 22.34
N TYR A 93 2.27 5.39 23.36
CA TYR A 93 3.27 6.37 23.78
C TYR A 93 4.16 5.79 24.90
N ASN A 94 4.72 4.60 24.65
CA ASN A 94 5.46 3.83 25.64
C ASN A 94 6.92 4.31 25.86
N GLY A 95 7.39 5.28 25.06
CA GLY A 95 8.76 5.81 25.13
C GLY A 95 9.85 4.85 24.63
N GLY A 96 9.48 3.69 24.07
CA GLY A 96 10.39 2.69 23.51
C GLY A 96 10.78 2.98 22.06
N SER A 97 11.28 1.94 21.38
CA SER A 97 11.64 1.95 19.95
C SER A 97 10.66 1.18 19.06
N ALA A 98 9.60 0.60 19.64
CA ALA A 98 8.52 -0.10 18.94
C ALA A 98 7.24 -0.10 19.81
N PRO A 99 6.06 -0.39 19.22
CA PRO A 99 4.83 -0.62 19.99
C PRO A 99 4.97 -1.75 21.01
N THR A 100 4.20 -1.66 22.09
CA THR A 100 4.11 -2.68 23.14
C THR A 100 3.44 -3.93 22.57
N LEU A 101 4.11 -5.08 22.73
CA LEU A 101 3.57 -6.41 22.40
C LEU A 101 3.02 -7.13 23.65
N PRO A 102 2.00 -8.00 23.50
CA PRO A 102 1.27 -8.27 22.26
C PRO A 102 0.33 -7.11 21.87
N LEU A 103 0.15 -6.91 20.56
CA LEU A 103 -0.83 -5.96 20.03
C LEU A 103 -2.26 -6.40 20.44
N PRO A 104 -3.19 -5.45 20.64
CA PRO A 104 -4.59 -5.79 20.94
C PRO A 104 -5.23 -6.55 19.77
N GLY A 105 -6.38 -7.20 19.97
CA GLY A 105 -7.19 -7.74 18.87
C GLY A 105 -6.52 -8.85 18.03
N GLY A 106 -5.43 -9.45 18.51
CA GLY A 106 -4.72 -10.52 17.81
C GLY A 106 -3.97 -10.09 16.56
N TRP A 107 -3.73 -8.79 16.36
CA TRP A 107 -2.80 -8.31 15.33
C TRP A 107 -1.41 -8.90 15.55
N ARG A 108 -0.80 -9.36 14.46
CA ARG A 108 0.60 -9.84 14.48
C ARG A 108 1.58 -8.70 14.27
N ASP A 109 1.20 -7.75 13.42
CA ASP A 109 2.05 -6.64 12.97
C ASP A 109 1.26 -5.32 12.96
N TRP A 110 2.00 -4.21 12.87
CA TRP A 110 1.50 -2.84 12.76
C TRP A 110 2.05 -2.20 11.48
N ALA A 111 1.24 -1.36 10.84
CA ALA A 111 1.66 -0.57 9.66
C ALA A 111 2.24 0.78 10.07
N PHE A 112 1.54 1.48 10.98
CA PHE A 112 2.01 2.73 11.55
C PHE A 112 1.99 2.67 13.07
N TRP A 113 2.92 3.37 13.69
CA TRP A 113 3.01 3.54 15.13
C TRP A 113 3.05 5.02 15.47
N GLN A 114 1.99 5.52 16.07
CA GLN A 114 2.00 6.85 16.68
C GLN A 114 2.69 6.75 18.04
N HIS A 115 3.91 7.27 18.14
CA HIS A 115 4.78 7.09 19.30
C HIS A 115 4.77 8.29 20.25
N THR A 116 4.27 9.44 19.82
CA THR A 116 4.04 10.61 20.68
C THR A 116 2.96 11.52 20.12
N SER A 117 2.27 12.25 21.00
CA SER A 117 1.38 13.36 20.65
C SER A 117 2.00 14.74 20.95
N SER A 118 3.27 14.76 21.37
CA SER A 118 3.97 15.96 21.85
C SER A 118 5.29 16.18 21.14
N GLY A 119 5.41 15.70 19.90
CA GLY A 119 6.58 15.94 19.07
C GLY A 119 6.70 17.40 18.64
N SER A 120 7.87 17.73 18.10
CA SER A 120 8.18 19.04 17.53
C SER A 120 8.85 18.84 16.17
N LEU A 121 8.29 19.45 15.13
CA LEU A 121 8.85 19.41 13.78
C LEU A 121 9.05 20.84 13.26
N PRO A 122 10.20 21.14 12.61
CA PRO A 122 10.38 22.40 11.91
C PRO A 122 9.22 22.67 10.94
N GLY A 123 8.64 23.88 11.03
CA GLY A 123 7.49 24.27 10.21
C GLY A 123 6.11 23.94 10.80
N ILE A 124 6.04 23.24 11.95
CA ILE A 124 4.79 23.00 12.67
C ILE A 124 4.82 23.73 14.01
N VAL A 125 3.89 24.67 14.20
CA VAL A 125 3.75 25.41 15.47
C VAL A 125 2.93 24.59 16.45
N GLY A 126 3.53 24.27 17.60
CA GLY A 126 2.92 23.51 18.69
C GLY A 126 3.23 22.01 18.63
N SER A 127 2.72 21.27 19.63
CA SER A 127 2.84 19.82 19.70
C SER A 127 2.19 19.15 18.48
N VAL A 128 2.90 18.18 17.90
CA VAL A 128 2.42 17.38 16.78
C VAL A 128 2.56 15.89 17.09
N ASP A 129 1.59 15.12 16.61
CA ASP A 129 1.67 13.67 16.61
C ASP A 129 2.82 13.21 15.70
N LEU A 130 3.67 12.30 16.18
CA LEU A 130 4.73 11.69 15.38
C LEU A 130 4.48 10.19 15.20
N ASP A 131 4.68 9.75 13.98
CA ASP A 131 4.40 8.41 13.52
C ASP A 131 5.63 7.78 12.88
N VAL A 132 5.83 6.50 13.15
CA VAL A 132 6.80 5.64 12.46
C VAL A 132 6.04 4.72 11.54
N PHE A 133 6.51 4.57 10.30
CA PHE A 133 6.06 3.51 9.41
C PHE A 133 6.95 2.28 9.62
N CYS A 134 6.37 1.10 9.76
CA CYS A 134 7.10 -0.14 10.10
C CYS A 134 8.14 -0.56 9.07
N CYS A 135 7.94 -0.11 7.82
CA CYS A 135 8.34 -0.85 6.65
C CYS A 135 9.10 0.06 5.66
N ASP A 136 9.47 -0.48 4.51
CA ASP A 136 10.24 0.24 3.49
C ASP A 136 9.41 1.25 2.68
N ASP A 137 10.09 2.18 2.02
CA ASP A 137 9.45 3.22 1.21
C ASP A 137 8.59 2.67 0.06
N ALA A 138 8.89 1.47 -0.47
CA ALA A 138 8.09 0.84 -1.51
C ALA A 138 6.72 0.40 -0.95
N SER A 139 6.70 -0.14 0.26
CA SER A 139 5.48 -0.46 1.00
C SER A 139 4.67 0.79 1.35
N LEU A 140 5.32 1.93 1.59
CA LEU A 140 4.64 3.21 1.82
C LEU A 140 4.03 3.78 0.54
N ILE A 141 4.70 3.65 -0.61
CA ILE A 141 4.18 4.07 -1.92
C ILE A 141 2.90 3.32 -2.28
N LEU A 142 2.82 2.02 -1.96
CA LEU A 142 1.60 1.20 -2.12
C LEU A 142 0.43 1.70 -1.26
N LEU A 143 0.72 2.29 -0.10
CA LEU A 143 -0.28 2.93 0.76
C LEU A 143 -0.60 4.37 0.34
N SER A 144 0.33 5.00 -0.39
CA SER A 144 0.21 6.40 -0.79
C SER A 144 -0.88 6.61 -1.85
N ASP A 145 -1.42 7.82 -1.84
CA ASP A 145 -2.52 8.20 -2.71
C ASP A 145 -2.03 9.05 -3.87
N GLN A 146 -0.85 8.84 -4.43
CA GLN A 146 -0.41 9.61 -5.60
C GLN A 146 -0.22 8.68 -6.79
N ALA A 147 -0.47 9.20 -7.99
CA ALA A 147 0.00 8.53 -9.20
C ALA A 147 1.54 8.57 -9.20
N PRO A 148 2.23 7.53 -9.68
CA PRO A 148 3.68 7.54 -9.72
C PRO A 148 4.22 8.73 -10.51
N VAL A 149 5.22 9.39 -9.92
CA VAL A 149 6.07 10.36 -10.60
C VAL A 149 7.45 9.74 -10.68
N TRP A 150 7.93 9.54 -11.90
CA TRP A 150 9.22 8.92 -12.16
C TRP A 150 10.29 10.00 -12.19
N LEU A 151 11.33 9.79 -11.41
CA LEU A 151 12.51 10.64 -11.32
C LEU A 151 13.70 9.81 -11.76
N LEU A 152 14.13 9.99 -13.00
CA LEU A 152 15.22 9.23 -13.60
C LEU A 152 16.51 10.03 -13.57
N ARG A 153 17.60 9.35 -13.24
CA ARG A 153 18.92 9.95 -13.11
C ARG A 153 19.97 9.05 -13.74
N ASN A 154 20.82 9.62 -14.57
CA ASN A 154 21.87 8.94 -15.34
C ASN A 154 23.23 8.97 -14.65
N SER A 155 23.28 9.42 -13.38
CA SER A 155 24.52 9.52 -12.62
C SER A 155 24.33 9.14 -11.16
N LEU A 156 25.35 8.49 -10.59
CA LEU A 156 25.43 8.13 -9.18
C LEU A 156 26.03 9.28 -8.35
N SER A 157 25.48 10.49 -8.52
CA SER A 157 25.88 11.70 -7.80
C SER A 157 24.67 12.40 -7.19
N PRO A 158 24.81 13.21 -6.12
CA PRO A 158 23.71 14.03 -5.61
C PRO A 158 23.20 15.04 -6.65
N GLY A 159 21.89 15.34 -6.65
CA GLY A 159 21.29 16.38 -7.51
C GLY A 159 19.84 16.12 -7.91
N VAL A 160 19.28 17.00 -8.74
CA VAL A 160 17.91 16.89 -9.28
C VAL A 160 17.84 15.89 -10.44
N ALA A 161 16.72 15.18 -10.58
CA ALA A 161 16.53 14.20 -11.67
C ALA A 161 16.82 14.80 -13.07
N ASP A 162 17.45 14.01 -13.93
CA ASP A 162 17.71 14.39 -15.33
C ASP A 162 16.41 14.38 -16.15
N LEU A 163 15.50 13.46 -15.80
CA LEU A 163 14.17 13.38 -16.37
C LEU A 163 13.12 13.17 -15.29
N ARG A 164 12.03 13.94 -15.41
CA ARG A 164 10.85 13.81 -14.58
C ARG A 164 9.63 13.57 -15.47
N LEU A 165 8.95 12.45 -15.27
CA LEU A 165 7.76 12.08 -16.05
C LEU A 165 6.63 11.57 -15.16
N ALA A 166 5.39 11.79 -15.60
CA ALA A 166 4.19 11.24 -14.99
C ALA A 166 3.73 10.02 -15.79
N TYR A 167 3.70 8.86 -15.16
CA TYR A 167 3.24 7.62 -15.78
C TYR A 167 2.71 6.65 -14.73
N GLY A 168 1.55 6.08 -15.01
CA GLY A 168 0.76 5.28 -14.08
C GLY A 168 -0.37 6.07 -13.45
N ASP A 169 -1.32 5.34 -12.88
CA ASP A 169 -2.40 5.91 -12.08
C ASP A 169 -2.12 5.65 -10.60
N ARG A 170 -2.92 6.32 -9.78
CA ARG A 170 -2.92 6.19 -8.33
C ARG A 170 -3.11 4.73 -7.88
N GLY A 171 -2.18 4.21 -7.08
CA GLY A 171 -2.20 2.84 -6.55
C GLY A 171 -1.47 1.81 -7.43
N ASP A 172 -0.89 2.24 -8.54
CA ASP A 172 -0.01 1.41 -9.34
C ASP A 172 1.33 1.15 -8.64
N VAL A 173 1.88 -0.04 -8.86
CA VAL A 173 3.24 -0.39 -8.44
C VAL A 173 4.20 -0.08 -9.59
N PRO A 174 5.12 0.89 -9.48
CA PRO A 174 6.08 1.20 -10.53
C PRO A 174 7.27 0.22 -10.53
N LEU A 175 7.71 -0.21 -11.71
CA LEU A 175 8.92 -1.02 -11.94
C LEU A 175 9.66 -0.55 -13.19
N SER A 176 10.99 -0.47 -13.12
CA SER A 176 11.84 -0.12 -14.25
C SER A 176 12.59 -1.36 -14.72
N CYS A 177 12.47 -1.72 -16.00
CA CYS A 177 13.14 -2.86 -16.61
C CYS A 177 13.35 -2.63 -18.12
N ASP A 178 14.22 -3.42 -18.74
CA ASP A 178 14.54 -3.34 -20.17
C ASP A 178 13.53 -4.12 -21.03
N TRP A 179 12.30 -3.62 -21.06
CA TRP A 179 11.19 -4.26 -21.76
C TRP A 179 11.40 -4.38 -23.27
N ALA A 180 12.29 -3.56 -23.84
CA ALA A 180 12.55 -3.50 -25.27
C ALA A 180 13.82 -4.29 -25.68
N GLY A 181 14.59 -4.82 -24.72
CA GLY A 181 15.85 -5.53 -24.96
C GLY A 181 16.95 -4.63 -25.53
N THR A 182 16.95 -3.36 -25.13
CA THR A 182 17.84 -2.30 -25.63
C THR A 182 19.03 -2.03 -24.71
N GLY A 183 19.05 -2.64 -23.54
CA GLY A 183 19.93 -2.33 -22.42
C GLY A 183 19.52 -1.06 -21.65
N ILE A 184 18.33 -0.52 -21.90
CA ILE A 184 17.82 0.70 -21.26
C ILE A 184 16.53 0.37 -20.52
N ASP A 185 16.56 0.53 -19.19
CA ASP A 185 15.36 0.36 -18.39
C ASP A 185 14.36 1.49 -18.65
N THR A 186 13.08 1.12 -18.79
CA THR A 186 11.98 2.04 -19.07
C THR A 186 10.79 1.78 -18.14
N PRO A 187 9.85 2.75 -18.01
CA PRO A 187 8.78 2.65 -17.02
C PRO A 187 7.76 1.55 -17.30
N GLY A 188 7.47 0.73 -16.29
CA GLY A 188 6.33 -0.18 -16.24
C GLY A 188 5.53 0.03 -14.97
N VAL A 189 4.22 -0.24 -15.02
CA VAL A 189 3.37 -0.25 -13.83
C VAL A 189 2.53 -1.51 -13.75
N PHE A 190 2.38 -2.03 -12.53
CA PHE A 190 1.48 -3.13 -12.23
C PHE A 190 0.25 -2.63 -11.46
N ARG A 191 -0.93 -3.07 -11.90
CA ARG A 191 -2.22 -2.67 -11.36
C ARG A 191 -3.15 -3.88 -11.34
N ASN A 192 -3.40 -4.42 -10.15
CA ASN A 192 -4.43 -5.45 -9.92
C ASN A 192 -4.36 -6.63 -10.91
N GLY A 193 -3.17 -7.20 -11.13
CA GLY A 193 -2.97 -8.33 -12.05
C GLY A 193 -2.69 -7.96 -13.51
N ARG A 194 -2.62 -6.65 -13.83
CA ARG A 194 -2.32 -6.16 -15.17
C ARG A 194 -1.10 -5.25 -15.18
N TRP A 195 -0.27 -5.43 -16.20
CA TRP A 195 0.90 -4.61 -16.49
C TRP A 195 0.56 -3.60 -17.57
N TYR A 196 1.10 -2.38 -17.42
CA TYR A 196 1.11 -1.34 -18.44
C TYR A 196 2.55 -0.87 -18.60
N ILE A 197 3.13 -1.11 -19.77
CA ILE A 197 4.56 -0.97 -20.02
C ILE A 197 4.79 0.14 -21.03
N ARG A 198 5.78 0.99 -20.76
CA ARG A 198 6.35 1.94 -21.72
C ARG A 198 7.63 1.35 -22.28
N LEU A 199 7.81 1.45 -23.58
CA LEU A 199 9.04 1.04 -24.27
C LEU A 199 10.02 2.21 -24.41
N SER A 200 9.71 3.37 -23.83
CA SER A 200 10.55 4.56 -23.85
C SER A 200 10.30 5.46 -22.64
N ASN A 201 11.29 6.30 -22.31
CA ASN A 201 11.25 7.26 -21.21
C ASN A 201 10.42 8.51 -21.54
N THR A 202 9.12 8.32 -21.81
CA THR A 202 8.19 9.39 -22.19
C THR A 202 6.84 9.25 -21.46
N THR A 203 6.07 10.34 -21.38
CA THR A 203 4.71 10.32 -20.79
C THR A 203 3.68 9.76 -21.78
N GLY A 204 2.53 9.34 -21.26
CA GLY A 204 1.40 8.88 -22.08
C GLY A 204 0.79 7.57 -21.60
N ARG A 205 0.01 6.91 -22.47
CA ARG A 205 -0.58 5.59 -22.20
C ARG A 205 0.46 4.49 -22.34
N GLY A 206 0.32 3.37 -21.65
CA GLY A 206 1.21 2.22 -21.86
C GLY A 206 1.23 1.79 -23.32
N ASP A 207 2.42 1.56 -23.87
CA ASP A 207 2.63 1.05 -25.22
C ASP A 207 2.18 -0.41 -25.31
N VAL A 208 2.39 -1.17 -24.22
CA VAL A 208 2.01 -2.57 -24.10
C VAL A 208 1.16 -2.77 -22.84
N SER A 209 0.14 -3.62 -22.94
CA SER A 209 -0.65 -4.05 -21.79
C SER A 209 -0.75 -5.56 -21.70
N VAL A 210 -0.49 -6.12 -20.53
CA VAL A 210 -0.39 -7.57 -20.31
C VAL A 210 -1.20 -7.96 -19.08
N GLY A 211 -2.17 -8.87 -19.24
CA GLY A 211 -2.79 -9.54 -18.09
C GLY A 211 -1.90 -10.68 -17.62
N PHE A 212 -1.24 -10.49 -16.48
CA PHE A 212 -0.39 -11.51 -15.86
C PHE A 212 -0.22 -11.22 -14.36
N GLY A 213 -0.81 -12.08 -13.54
CA GLY A 213 -0.90 -11.92 -12.08
C GLY A 213 -2.34 -11.69 -11.62
N ASP A 214 -2.51 -11.62 -10.30
CA ASP A 214 -3.77 -11.34 -9.62
C ASP A 214 -3.64 -10.11 -8.71
N PRO A 215 -4.76 -9.50 -8.27
CA PRO A 215 -4.72 -8.46 -7.24
C PRO A 215 -4.03 -8.95 -5.97
N GLY A 216 -3.04 -8.18 -5.49
CA GLY A 216 -2.25 -8.50 -4.29
C GLY A 216 -0.94 -9.24 -4.54
N ASP A 217 -0.65 -9.62 -5.79
CA ASP A 217 0.68 -10.10 -6.17
C ASP A 217 1.75 -9.01 -6.06
N ILE A 218 2.99 -9.41 -5.77
CA ILE A 218 4.14 -8.52 -5.79
C ILE A 218 4.82 -8.63 -7.16
N PRO A 219 4.82 -7.57 -7.99
CA PRO A 219 5.43 -7.61 -9.31
C PRO A 219 6.95 -7.66 -9.23
N VAL A 220 7.57 -8.37 -10.17
CA VAL A 220 9.02 -8.35 -10.47
C VAL A 220 9.23 -8.39 -11.98
N CYS A 221 10.40 -7.99 -12.47
CA CYS A 221 10.73 -8.08 -13.90
C CYS A 221 12.20 -8.46 -14.10
N GLY A 222 12.47 -9.08 -15.25
CA GLY A 222 13.79 -9.59 -15.59
C GLY A 222 13.78 -10.47 -16.85
N ASP A 223 14.96 -10.67 -17.42
CA ASP A 223 15.23 -11.54 -18.56
C ASP A 223 15.34 -13.02 -18.13
N TRP A 224 14.21 -13.67 -17.90
CA TRP A 224 14.15 -15.02 -17.31
C TRP A 224 14.70 -16.13 -18.21
N ASP A 225 14.76 -15.91 -19.52
CA ASP A 225 15.22 -16.90 -20.51
C ASP A 225 16.57 -16.53 -21.17
N GLY A 226 17.14 -15.39 -20.80
CA GLY A 226 18.46 -14.97 -21.27
C GLY A 226 18.45 -14.41 -22.69
N ASN A 227 17.29 -14.01 -23.21
CA ASN A 227 17.14 -13.47 -24.56
C ASN A 227 17.51 -11.97 -24.66
N GLY A 228 17.80 -11.33 -23.52
CA GLY A 228 18.16 -9.92 -23.42
C GLY A 228 16.99 -8.97 -23.22
N THR A 229 15.75 -9.45 -23.16
CA THR A 229 14.55 -8.64 -22.92
C THR A 229 13.95 -8.96 -21.57
N ASP A 230 13.72 -7.95 -20.74
CA ASP A 230 13.05 -8.14 -19.46
C ASP A 230 11.55 -8.35 -19.66
N THR A 231 10.98 -9.28 -18.89
CA THR A 231 9.57 -9.65 -19.00
C THR A 231 8.89 -9.79 -17.63
N PRO A 232 7.55 -9.71 -17.57
CA PRO A 232 6.80 -9.76 -16.31
C PRO A 232 7.03 -11.02 -15.48
N GLY A 233 7.12 -10.84 -14.17
CA GLY A 233 7.11 -11.85 -13.14
C GLY A 233 6.21 -11.41 -11.97
N VAL A 234 5.59 -12.34 -11.25
CA VAL A 234 4.87 -12.02 -10.02
C VAL A 234 5.25 -12.99 -8.91
N TYR A 235 5.37 -12.48 -7.69
CA TYR A 235 5.58 -13.28 -6.50
C TYR A 235 4.30 -13.38 -5.69
N ARG A 236 3.94 -14.61 -5.33
CA ARG A 236 2.74 -14.92 -4.57
C ARG A 236 3.03 -16.03 -3.59
N ARG A 237 3.04 -15.68 -2.30
CA ARG A 237 3.04 -16.62 -1.17
C ARG A 237 4.16 -17.68 -1.24
N GLY A 238 5.42 -17.28 -1.49
CA GLY A 238 6.55 -18.22 -1.58
C GLY A 238 6.81 -18.78 -2.97
N VAL A 239 6.13 -18.28 -4.01
CA VAL A 239 6.26 -18.78 -5.38
C VAL A 239 6.41 -17.62 -6.35
N PHE A 240 7.45 -17.70 -7.19
CA PHE A 240 7.63 -16.86 -8.36
C PHE A 240 6.90 -17.47 -9.54
N TYR A 241 6.12 -16.65 -10.24
CA TYR A 241 5.47 -16.98 -11.51
C TYR A 241 6.07 -16.07 -12.56
N LEU A 242 6.78 -16.63 -13.54
CA LEU A 242 7.58 -15.90 -14.51
C LEU A 242 7.00 -16.08 -15.91
N ARG A 243 7.01 -15.01 -16.70
CA ARG A 243 6.46 -15.01 -18.05
C ARG A 243 7.40 -14.36 -19.05
N ASN A 244 8.04 -15.19 -19.87
CA ASN A 244 8.98 -14.84 -20.95
C ASN A 244 8.36 -14.11 -22.17
N SER A 245 7.25 -13.38 -22.02
CA SER A 245 6.65 -12.65 -23.14
C SER A 245 5.80 -11.47 -22.68
N LEU A 246 5.74 -10.42 -23.50
CA LEU A 246 4.89 -9.26 -23.29
C LEU A 246 3.46 -9.45 -23.85
N THR A 247 2.85 -10.61 -23.60
CA THR A 247 1.47 -10.93 -24.02
C THR A 247 0.66 -11.40 -22.83
N THR A 248 -0.68 -11.29 -22.86
CA THR A 248 -1.54 -11.80 -21.77
C THR A 248 -1.49 -13.33 -21.71
N GLY A 249 -1.45 -13.91 -20.50
CA GLY A 249 -1.49 -15.36 -20.33
C GLY A 249 -1.04 -15.84 -18.95
N VAL A 250 -0.90 -17.15 -18.80
CA VAL A 250 -0.40 -17.79 -17.58
C VAL A 250 1.13 -17.74 -17.47
N ALA A 251 1.69 -18.17 -16.35
CA ALA A 251 3.14 -18.26 -16.19
C ALA A 251 3.75 -19.31 -17.13
N HIS A 252 4.93 -19.04 -17.67
CA HIS A 252 5.74 -20.05 -18.36
C HIS A 252 6.51 -20.91 -17.36
N VAL A 253 6.97 -20.28 -16.26
CA VAL A 253 7.74 -20.95 -15.21
C VAL A 253 7.13 -20.59 -13.85
N ALA A 254 7.05 -21.56 -12.96
CA ALA A 254 6.70 -21.34 -11.56
C ALA A 254 7.78 -21.94 -10.66
N VAL A 255 8.35 -21.13 -9.76
CA VAL A 255 9.46 -21.52 -8.90
C VAL A 255 9.09 -21.25 -7.44
N PRO A 256 8.90 -22.29 -6.62
CA PRO A 256 8.78 -22.14 -5.18
C PRO A 256 10.13 -21.72 -4.59
N PHE A 257 10.20 -20.50 -4.05
CA PHE A 257 11.40 -19.96 -3.44
C PHE A 257 11.04 -18.81 -2.48
N GLY A 258 11.58 -18.86 -1.27
CA GLY A 258 11.23 -17.93 -0.18
C GLY A 258 9.99 -18.36 0.62
N ASN A 259 9.74 -17.64 1.70
CA ASN A 259 8.59 -17.81 2.57
C ASN A 259 7.48 -16.81 2.22
N PRO A 260 6.19 -17.14 2.49
CA PRO A 260 5.12 -16.17 2.39
C PRO A 260 5.41 -14.93 3.25
N GLY A 261 5.50 -13.77 2.61
CA GLY A 261 5.83 -12.49 3.25
C GLY A 261 7.21 -11.93 2.88
N ASP A 262 8.08 -12.74 2.29
CA ASP A 262 9.37 -12.26 1.77
C ASP A 262 9.15 -11.23 0.64
N VAL A 263 10.08 -10.27 0.53
CA VAL A 263 10.11 -9.29 -0.56
C VAL A 263 10.95 -9.87 -1.70
N PRO A 264 10.37 -10.10 -2.88
CA PRO A 264 11.10 -10.66 -4.00
C PRO A 264 12.04 -9.61 -4.60
N VAL A 265 13.25 -10.04 -4.97
CA VAL A 265 14.18 -9.25 -5.77
C VAL A 265 14.66 -10.15 -6.90
N ALA A 266 14.70 -9.60 -8.11
CA ALA A 266 15.19 -10.27 -9.30
C ALA A 266 16.36 -9.49 -9.87
N GLY A 267 17.30 -10.21 -10.49
CA GLY A 267 18.43 -9.57 -11.15
C GLY A 267 19.33 -10.55 -11.88
N ARG A 268 20.28 -10.01 -12.62
CA ARG A 268 21.33 -10.79 -13.28
C ARG A 268 22.57 -10.82 -12.38
N TRP A 269 22.77 -11.93 -11.66
CA TRP A 269 23.88 -12.09 -10.71
C TRP A 269 25.15 -12.71 -11.32
N LYS A 270 25.08 -13.17 -12.58
CA LYS A 270 26.21 -13.77 -13.32
C LYS A 270 26.28 -13.22 -14.74
N PRO A 271 27.48 -13.06 -15.32
CA PRO A 271 27.63 -12.67 -16.73
C PRO A 271 26.96 -13.67 -17.67
N GLY A 272 26.23 -13.18 -18.69
CA GLY A 272 25.80 -13.98 -19.83
C GLY A 272 24.74 -15.06 -19.58
N GLY A 273 23.91 -14.94 -18.53
CA GLY A 273 22.81 -15.87 -18.25
C GLY A 273 21.53 -15.18 -17.79
N PRO A 274 20.40 -15.89 -17.69
CA PRO A 274 19.11 -15.29 -17.35
C PRO A 274 19.13 -14.57 -15.99
N ALA A 275 18.20 -13.65 -15.81
CA ALA A 275 17.85 -13.12 -14.50
C ALA A 275 17.26 -14.23 -13.63
N THR A 276 17.62 -14.24 -12.35
CA THR A 276 17.18 -15.24 -11.37
C THR A 276 16.81 -14.60 -10.04
#